data_AF-A0A7D4L9X8-F1
#
_entry.id   AF-A0A7D4L9X8-F1
#
_cell.length_a   1.000
_cell.length_b   1.000
_cell.length_c   1.000
_cell.angle_alpha   90.00
_cell.angle_beta   90.00
_cell.angle_gamma   90.00
#
_symmetry.space_group_name_H-M   'P 1'
#
loop_
_entity.id
_entity.type
_entity.pdbx_description
1 polymer ?
#
loop_
_entity_poly.entity_id
_entity_poly.type
_entity_poly.pdbx_seq_one_letter_code
_entity_poly.pdbx_strand_id
1 'polypeptide(L)'
;MSPKIPPFPPREFATIDEVLANIPAGVAQGAPLVPSSRADVPGKVYIAGGGPGALDLLTLRAVRALGEADVVLLDHLAPQELAEYAPNALIIDVGKVPGKHAVPQSRIQQLMIDYALAGKTVVRLKGGDPYVYGRGAEELDACFAAGLDAEVIPGITSAIAVPARASIPVTLRKVSSIFTVVSGHSGLDETDIQAVVSTLRAHGTVVLLMGVRTLPDTIEQMMSCGVESDMPLATIEKGFTNQERVIVTTLQQAPQDCQDVKSPAITVIGEVVYYARDDRHQFISHVHERLREQSTS
;
A
#
# COMPACT_ATOMS: atom_id res chain seq x y z
N MET A 1 -8.62 -37.04 -18.67
CA MET A 1 -7.31 -36.36 -18.75
C MET A 1 -7.60 -34.91 -19.08
N SER A 2 -7.51 -34.00 -18.11
CA SER A 2 -7.63 -32.57 -18.38
C SER A 2 -6.50 -32.16 -19.33
N PRO A 3 -6.76 -31.41 -20.41
CA PRO A 3 -5.70 -30.98 -21.32
C PRO A 3 -4.72 -30.12 -20.53
N LYS A 4 -3.45 -30.55 -20.47
CA LYS A 4 -2.36 -29.72 -19.96
C LYS A 4 -2.24 -28.53 -20.89
N ILE A 5 -2.56 -27.36 -20.37
CA ILE A 5 -2.33 -26.06 -21.01
C ILE A 5 -0.83 -26.00 -21.38
N PRO A 6 -0.47 -25.64 -22.62
CA PRO A 6 0.92 -25.50 -22.99
C PRO A 6 1.58 -24.40 -22.14
N PRO A 7 2.84 -24.57 -21.70
CA PRO A 7 3.55 -23.53 -20.97
C PRO A 7 3.62 -22.26 -21.83
N PHE A 8 3.23 -21.12 -21.26
CA PHE A 8 3.43 -19.82 -21.89
C PHE A 8 4.93 -19.57 -22.15
N PRO A 9 5.30 -18.90 -23.25
CA PRO A 9 6.69 -18.52 -23.52
C PRO A 9 7.23 -17.59 -22.41
N PRO A 10 8.56 -17.45 -22.27
CA PRO A 10 9.16 -16.74 -21.15
C PRO A 10 8.76 -15.25 -21.11
N ARG A 11 8.21 -14.84 -19.95
CA ARG A 11 8.06 -13.45 -19.44
C ARG A 11 7.54 -12.42 -20.45
N GLU A 12 6.23 -12.42 -20.69
CA GLU A 12 5.56 -11.26 -21.25
C GLU A 12 5.22 -10.28 -20.11
N PHE A 13 5.97 -9.19 -20.02
CA PHE A 13 5.58 -8.00 -19.26
C PHE A 13 4.86 -7.07 -20.24
N ALA A 14 3.65 -6.67 -19.89
CA ALA A 14 2.87 -5.71 -20.67
C ALA A 14 2.39 -4.57 -19.77
N THR A 15 2.30 -3.37 -20.32
CA THR A 15 1.51 -2.30 -19.70
C THR A 15 0.05 -2.52 -20.03
N ILE A 16 -0.84 -2.03 -19.16
CA ILE A 16 -2.28 -2.07 -19.44
C ILE A 16 -2.64 -1.42 -20.78
N ASP A 17 -1.98 -0.34 -21.18
CA ASP A 17 -2.22 0.29 -22.49
C ASP A 17 -1.90 -0.65 -23.66
N GLU A 18 -0.79 -1.38 -23.60
CA GLU A 18 -0.41 -2.37 -24.62
C GLU A 18 -1.43 -3.51 -24.69
N VAL A 19 -1.87 -3.99 -23.53
CA VAL A 19 -2.93 -4.99 -23.42
C VAL A 19 -4.23 -4.49 -24.06
N LEU A 20 -4.66 -3.27 -23.71
CA LEU A 20 -5.91 -2.70 -24.22
C LEU A 20 -5.85 -2.37 -25.71
N ALA A 21 -4.68 -2.02 -26.22
CA ALA A 21 -4.44 -1.79 -27.64
C ALA A 21 -4.24 -3.11 -28.43
N ASN A 22 -4.19 -4.26 -27.74
CA ASN A 22 -3.79 -5.56 -28.29
C ASN A 22 -2.43 -5.51 -29.03
N ILE A 23 -1.50 -4.69 -28.53
CA ILE A 23 -0.14 -4.62 -29.05
C ILE A 23 0.63 -5.80 -28.44
N PRO A 24 1.22 -6.70 -29.24
CA PRO A 24 1.99 -7.82 -28.72
C PRO A 24 3.16 -7.30 -27.86
N ALA A 25 3.21 -7.69 -26.59
CA ALA A 25 4.37 -7.44 -25.73
C ALA A 25 5.57 -8.20 -26.31
N GLY A 26 6.63 -7.49 -26.70
CA GLY A 26 7.93 -8.10 -27.05
C GLY A 26 7.90 -9.35 -27.94
N VAL A 27 7.28 -9.26 -29.13
CA VAL A 27 7.33 -10.20 -30.27
C VAL A 27 7.48 -11.71 -29.97
N ALA A 28 6.35 -12.40 -29.87
CA ALA A 28 6.07 -13.63 -30.62
C ALA A 28 4.57 -13.64 -31.01
N GLN A 29 4.27 -13.83 -32.29
CA GLN A 29 2.92 -13.72 -32.86
C GLN A 29 1.97 -14.79 -32.28
N GLY A 30 0.71 -14.44 -31.97
CA GLY A 30 -0.33 -15.46 -31.89
C GLY A 30 -1.73 -15.12 -31.37
N ALA A 31 -1.91 -14.23 -30.39
CA ALA A 31 -3.24 -14.03 -29.77
C ALA A 31 -3.43 -12.62 -29.19
N PRO A 32 -4.68 -12.09 -29.14
CA PRO A 32 -4.97 -10.85 -28.43
C PRO A 32 -4.65 -11.01 -26.94
N LEU A 33 -4.04 -9.98 -26.33
CA LEU A 33 -3.70 -9.98 -24.91
C LEU A 33 -4.96 -10.03 -24.06
N VAL A 34 -6.05 -9.37 -24.49
CA VAL A 34 -7.36 -9.49 -23.85
C VAL A 34 -8.13 -10.67 -24.45
N PRO A 35 -8.65 -11.61 -23.63
CA PRO A 35 -9.45 -12.71 -24.13
C PRO A 35 -10.72 -12.25 -24.83
N SER A 36 -11.04 -12.85 -25.98
CA SER A 36 -12.24 -12.56 -26.77
C SER A 36 -13.37 -13.58 -26.58
N SER A 37 -13.15 -14.64 -25.79
CA SER A 37 -14.10 -15.73 -25.56
C SER A 37 -14.18 -16.11 -24.08
N ARG A 38 -15.35 -16.62 -23.67
CA ARG A 38 -15.60 -17.12 -22.31
C ARG A 38 -15.38 -18.62 -22.24
N ALA A 39 -14.88 -19.11 -21.11
CA ALA A 39 -14.77 -20.53 -20.82
C ALA A 39 -16.06 -21.07 -20.18
N ASP A 40 -16.30 -22.38 -20.31
CA ASP A 40 -17.44 -23.05 -19.65
C ASP A 40 -17.34 -23.00 -18.12
N VAL A 41 -16.11 -23.01 -17.59
CA VAL A 41 -15.81 -22.87 -16.17
C VAL A 41 -14.95 -21.62 -16.01
N PRO A 42 -15.48 -20.55 -15.36
CA PRO A 42 -14.67 -19.38 -15.04
C PRO A 42 -13.50 -19.75 -14.12
N GLY A 43 -12.42 -18.98 -14.24
CA GLY A 43 -11.29 -19.04 -13.34
C GLY A 43 -11.57 -18.30 -12.03
N LYS A 44 -10.53 -18.16 -11.21
CA LYS A 44 -10.61 -17.55 -9.88
C LYS A 44 -9.81 -16.26 -9.81
N VAL A 45 -10.30 -15.28 -9.04
CA VAL A 45 -9.63 -14.01 -8.80
C VAL A 45 -9.08 -13.96 -7.37
N TYR A 46 -7.78 -13.69 -7.24
CA TYR A 46 -7.15 -13.38 -5.97
C TYR A 46 -6.80 -11.89 -5.92
N ILE A 47 -7.33 -11.17 -4.95
CA ILE A 47 -6.94 -9.78 -4.67
C ILE A 47 -5.93 -9.84 -3.53
N ALA A 48 -4.64 -9.79 -3.88
CA ALA A 48 -3.56 -10.11 -2.97
C ALA A 48 -2.76 -8.88 -2.55
N GLY A 49 -2.46 -8.79 -1.25
CA GLY A 49 -1.54 -7.81 -0.72
C GLY A 49 -0.07 -8.18 -0.99
N GLY A 50 0.63 -7.25 -1.63
CA GLY A 50 2.04 -7.32 -2.02
C GLY A 50 3.01 -6.87 -0.92
N GLY A 51 2.50 -6.36 0.20
CA GLY A 51 3.36 -5.79 1.25
C GLY A 51 3.91 -4.40 0.87
N PRO A 52 4.78 -3.81 1.70
CA PRO A 52 5.24 -2.42 1.52
C PRO A 52 6.27 -2.22 0.40
N GLY A 53 6.65 -3.28 -0.33
CA GLY A 53 7.58 -3.23 -1.47
C GLY A 53 8.64 -4.34 -1.45
N ALA A 54 9.09 -4.78 -0.27
CA ALA A 54 10.03 -5.88 -0.15
C ALA A 54 9.36 -7.24 -0.42
N LEU A 55 10.00 -8.07 -1.25
CA LEU A 55 9.49 -9.39 -1.64
C LEU A 55 9.36 -10.37 -0.47
N ASP A 56 10.26 -10.27 0.52
CA ASP A 56 10.27 -11.12 1.72
C ASP A 56 9.13 -10.81 2.69
N LEU A 57 8.35 -9.76 2.43
CA LEU A 57 7.12 -9.42 3.15
C LEU A 57 5.83 -9.88 2.44
N LEU A 58 5.96 -10.60 1.33
CA LEU A 58 4.82 -11.33 0.76
C LEU A 58 4.37 -12.43 1.72
N THR A 59 3.07 -12.59 1.88
CA THR A 59 2.54 -13.71 2.66
C THR A 59 2.73 -15.01 1.88
N LEU A 60 2.91 -16.13 2.58
CA LEU A 60 2.98 -17.45 1.93
C LEU A 60 1.72 -17.77 1.11
N ARG A 61 0.57 -17.19 1.48
CA ARG A 61 -0.67 -17.33 0.72
C ARG A 61 -0.63 -16.55 -0.59
N ALA A 62 -0.10 -15.33 -0.59
CA ALA A 62 0.10 -14.53 -1.80
C ALA A 62 1.10 -15.22 -2.75
N VAL A 63 2.21 -15.75 -2.23
CA VAL A 63 3.19 -16.51 -3.02
C VAL A 63 2.57 -17.74 -3.69
N ARG A 64 1.73 -18.51 -2.98
CA ARG A 64 1.02 -19.65 -3.58
C ARG A 64 0.07 -19.21 -4.70
N ALA A 65 -0.70 -18.15 -4.48
CA ALA A 65 -1.60 -17.61 -5.50
C ALA A 65 -0.84 -17.12 -6.74
N LEU A 66 0.32 -16.45 -6.55
CA LEU A 66 1.20 -16.03 -7.65
C LEU A 66 1.74 -17.23 -8.43
N GLY A 67 2.12 -18.33 -7.75
CA GLY A 67 2.62 -19.54 -8.40
C GLY A 67 1.58 -20.28 -9.25
N GLU A 68 0.30 -20.11 -8.94
CA GLU A 68 -0.84 -20.67 -9.67
C GLU A 68 -1.41 -19.70 -10.73
N ALA A 69 -0.95 -18.46 -10.78
CA ALA A 69 -1.53 -17.43 -11.62
C ALA A 69 -1.26 -17.67 -13.12
N ASP A 70 -2.29 -17.49 -13.93
CA ASP A 70 -2.16 -17.32 -15.38
C ASP A 70 -1.91 -15.85 -15.74
N VAL A 71 -2.44 -14.92 -14.95
CA VAL A 71 -2.32 -13.47 -15.16
C VAL A 71 -2.13 -12.75 -13.84
N VAL A 72 -1.18 -11.83 -13.78
CA VAL A 72 -0.94 -10.95 -12.63
C VAL A 72 -1.18 -9.49 -13.05
N LEU A 73 -2.15 -8.81 -12.44
CA LEU A 73 -2.36 -7.38 -12.60
C LEU A 73 -1.70 -6.64 -11.43
N LEU A 74 -0.60 -5.97 -11.71
CA LEU A 74 0.30 -5.37 -10.74
C LEU A 74 0.07 -3.86 -10.61
N ASP A 75 -0.05 -3.33 -9.39
CA ASP A 75 0.02 -1.87 -9.20
C ASP A 75 1.46 -1.36 -9.01
N HIS A 76 1.63 -0.04 -9.08
CA HIS A 76 2.95 0.58 -8.99
C HIS A 76 3.60 0.49 -7.59
N LEU A 77 2.83 0.17 -6.55
CA LEU A 77 3.32 0.12 -5.16
C LEU A 77 3.65 -1.30 -4.70
N ALA A 78 3.21 -2.31 -5.44
CA ALA A 78 3.53 -3.70 -5.20
C ALA A 78 4.97 -4.03 -5.67
N PRO A 79 5.56 -5.12 -5.14
CA PRO A 79 6.87 -5.58 -5.59
C PRO A 79 6.87 -5.85 -7.10
N GLN A 80 7.89 -5.36 -7.80
CA GLN A 80 7.97 -5.46 -9.27
C GLN A 80 8.73 -6.71 -9.74
N GLU A 81 9.61 -7.26 -8.90
CA GLU A 81 10.47 -8.41 -9.20
C GLU A 81 9.75 -9.75 -8.92
N LEU A 82 8.62 -9.98 -9.59
CA LEU A 82 7.75 -11.14 -9.33
C LEU A 82 8.06 -12.39 -10.16
N ALA A 83 9.03 -12.31 -11.06
CA ALA A 83 9.22 -13.32 -12.09
C ALA A 83 9.62 -14.71 -11.54
N GLU A 84 10.17 -14.78 -10.33
CA GLU A 84 10.44 -16.05 -9.64
C GLU A 84 9.17 -16.65 -9.01
N TYR A 85 8.23 -15.81 -8.59
CA TYR A 85 7.03 -16.20 -7.86
C TYR A 85 5.82 -16.45 -8.76
N ALA A 86 5.78 -15.82 -9.93
CA ALA A 86 4.73 -16.00 -10.94
C ALA A 86 5.33 -16.46 -12.29
N PRO A 87 6.00 -17.63 -12.34
CA PRO A 87 6.80 -18.04 -13.50
C PRO A 87 5.98 -18.33 -14.77
N ASN A 88 4.67 -18.61 -14.62
CA ASN A 88 3.78 -19.00 -15.73
C ASN A 88 2.77 -17.91 -16.10
N ALA A 89 2.86 -16.73 -15.49
CA ALA A 89 1.84 -15.70 -15.63
C ALA A 89 2.22 -14.63 -16.66
N LEU A 90 1.22 -14.12 -17.37
CA LEU A 90 1.28 -12.82 -18.03
C LEU A 90 1.26 -11.71 -16.96
N ILE A 91 2.28 -10.86 -16.89
CA ILE A 91 2.34 -9.77 -15.90
C ILE A 91 1.95 -8.46 -16.57
N ILE A 92 0.90 -7.82 -16.03
CA ILE A 92 0.31 -6.59 -16.56
C ILE A 92 0.47 -5.48 -15.53
N ASP A 93 1.26 -4.46 -15.86
CA ASP A 93 1.35 -3.24 -15.05
C ASP A 93 0.10 -2.37 -15.29
N VAL A 94 -0.70 -2.23 -14.23
CA VAL A 94 -1.92 -1.39 -14.20
C VAL A 94 -1.71 -0.09 -13.41
N GLY A 95 -0.47 0.18 -12.99
CA GLY A 95 -0.06 1.41 -12.33
C GLY A 95 -0.08 2.64 -13.25
N LYS A 96 0.06 3.83 -12.65
CA LYS A 96 0.17 5.08 -13.41
C LYS A 96 1.53 5.14 -14.10
N VAL A 97 1.55 4.98 -15.42
CA VAL A 97 2.75 5.27 -16.23
C VAL A 97 3.00 6.79 -16.22
N PRO A 98 4.21 7.26 -15.86
CA PRO A 98 4.56 8.68 -15.91
C PRO A 98 4.25 9.29 -17.28
N GLY A 99 3.49 10.39 -17.31
CA GLY A 99 3.12 11.10 -18.54
C GLY A 99 1.85 10.60 -19.25
N LYS A 100 1.16 9.58 -18.73
CA LYS A 100 -0.12 9.08 -19.28
C LYS A 100 -1.29 9.31 -18.33
N HIS A 101 -2.51 9.34 -18.88
CA HIS A 101 -3.73 9.43 -18.07
C HIS A 101 -3.88 8.20 -17.20
N ALA A 102 -4.31 8.39 -15.95
CA ALA A 102 -4.55 7.29 -15.04
C ALA A 102 -5.63 6.36 -15.61
N VAL A 103 -5.37 5.06 -15.65
CA VAL A 103 -6.37 4.09 -16.08
C VAL A 103 -7.53 4.09 -15.08
N PRO A 104 -8.78 4.25 -15.54
CA PRO A 104 -9.93 4.20 -14.65
C PRO A 104 -10.01 2.87 -13.92
N GLN A 105 -10.39 2.90 -12.65
CA GLN A 105 -10.54 1.69 -11.84
C GLN A 105 -11.46 0.65 -12.49
N SER A 106 -12.55 1.11 -13.10
CA SER A 106 -13.49 0.26 -13.83
C SER A 106 -12.83 -0.54 -14.95
N ARG A 107 -11.77 0.00 -15.56
CA ARG A 107 -11.05 -0.69 -16.62
C ARG A 107 -10.14 -1.79 -16.08
N ILE A 108 -9.50 -1.57 -14.92
CA ILE A 108 -8.73 -2.60 -14.21
C ILE A 108 -9.66 -3.74 -13.79
N GLN A 109 -10.80 -3.39 -13.18
CA GLN A 109 -11.84 -4.36 -12.80
C GLN A 109 -12.33 -5.18 -14.00
N GLN A 110 -12.65 -4.51 -15.11
CA GLN A 110 -13.10 -5.21 -16.32
C GLN A 110 -12.02 -6.16 -16.85
N LEU A 111 -10.76 -5.76 -16.85
CA LEU A 111 -9.66 -6.61 -17.32
C LEU A 111 -9.52 -7.88 -16.45
N MET A 112 -9.61 -7.74 -15.12
CA MET A 112 -9.64 -8.89 -14.20
C MET A 112 -10.80 -9.84 -14.52
N ILE A 113 -11.99 -9.27 -14.72
CA ILE A 113 -13.21 -10.02 -15.02
C ILE A 113 -13.07 -10.75 -16.36
N ASP A 114 -12.54 -10.10 -17.39
CA ASP A 114 -12.39 -10.67 -18.74
C ASP A 114 -11.46 -11.89 -18.72
N TYR A 115 -10.32 -11.82 -18.02
CA TYR A 115 -9.43 -12.97 -17.86
C TYR A 115 -10.08 -14.10 -17.05
N ALA A 116 -10.73 -13.79 -15.94
CA ALA A 116 -11.38 -14.80 -15.12
C ALA A 116 -12.53 -15.49 -15.88
N LEU A 117 -13.34 -14.75 -16.63
CA LEU A 117 -14.39 -15.32 -17.49
C LEU A 117 -13.83 -16.18 -18.64
N ALA A 118 -12.57 -15.96 -19.03
CA ALA A 118 -11.84 -16.81 -19.97
C ALA A 118 -11.20 -18.05 -19.31
N GLY A 119 -11.54 -18.35 -18.05
CA GLY A 119 -11.06 -19.53 -17.34
C GLY A 119 -9.68 -19.35 -16.69
N LYS A 120 -9.16 -18.12 -16.60
CA LYS A 120 -7.81 -17.83 -16.08
C LYS A 120 -7.82 -17.60 -14.57
N THR A 121 -6.77 -18.09 -13.91
CA THR A 121 -6.46 -17.70 -12.53
C THR A 121 -5.81 -16.32 -12.53
N VAL A 122 -6.48 -15.34 -11.96
CA VAL A 122 -6.07 -13.93 -11.96
C VAL A 122 -5.59 -13.54 -10.58
N VAL A 123 -4.40 -12.94 -10.48
CA VAL A 123 -3.91 -12.30 -9.26
C VAL A 123 -3.86 -10.79 -9.47
N ARG A 124 -4.70 -10.04 -8.76
CA ARG A 124 -4.59 -8.59 -8.62
C ARG A 124 -3.64 -8.31 -7.45
N LEU A 125 -2.36 -8.06 -7.74
CA LEU A 125 -1.35 -7.77 -6.72
C LEU A 125 -1.32 -6.27 -6.41
N LYS A 126 -1.54 -5.92 -5.14
CA LYS A 126 -1.70 -4.54 -4.67
C LYS A 126 -0.63 -4.18 -3.65
N GLY A 127 -0.09 -2.97 -3.68
CA GLY A 127 0.84 -2.51 -2.65
C GLY A 127 0.19 -2.50 -1.26
N GLY A 128 0.94 -2.93 -0.25
CA GLY A 128 0.49 -3.01 1.13
C GLY A 128 -0.57 -4.11 1.34
N ASP A 129 -1.71 -3.69 1.90
CA ASP A 129 -2.87 -4.55 2.14
C ASP A 129 -4.06 -4.10 1.26
N PRO A 130 -4.82 -5.02 0.64
CA PRO A 130 -5.93 -4.66 -0.25
C PRO A 130 -7.01 -3.78 0.39
N TYR A 131 -7.20 -3.86 1.72
CA TYR A 131 -8.26 -3.17 2.45
C TYR A 131 -7.79 -1.92 3.20
N VAL A 132 -6.49 -1.61 3.21
CA VAL A 132 -5.98 -0.34 3.77
C VAL A 132 -5.75 0.66 2.64
N TYR A 133 -6.77 1.45 2.32
CA TYR A 133 -6.81 2.39 1.18
C TYR A 133 -6.46 1.78 -0.18
N GLY A 134 -6.52 0.46 -0.30
CA GLY A 134 -6.21 -0.26 -1.53
C GLY A 134 -7.39 -0.36 -2.51
N ARG A 135 -8.63 -0.08 -2.09
CA ARG A 135 -9.86 -0.31 -2.91
C ARG A 135 -10.13 -1.79 -3.22
N GLY A 136 -9.58 -2.71 -2.44
CA GLY A 136 -9.79 -4.15 -2.64
C GLY A 136 -11.26 -4.57 -2.54
N ALA A 137 -12.06 -3.89 -1.71
CA ALA A 137 -13.49 -4.17 -1.58
C ALA A 137 -14.25 -3.87 -2.89
N GLU A 138 -13.97 -2.72 -3.52
CA GLU A 138 -14.59 -2.36 -4.81
C GLU A 138 -14.22 -3.36 -5.92
N GLU A 139 -12.97 -3.83 -5.94
CA GLU A 139 -12.52 -4.86 -6.89
C GLU A 139 -13.17 -6.22 -6.61
N LEU A 140 -13.37 -6.58 -5.35
CA LEU A 140 -14.06 -7.82 -4.95
C LEU A 140 -15.54 -7.79 -5.33
N ASP A 141 -16.23 -6.69 -5.02
CA ASP A 141 -17.65 -6.50 -5.35
C ASP A 141 -17.89 -6.58 -6.85
N ALA A 142 -16.99 -6.01 -7.66
CA ALA A 142 -17.06 -6.12 -9.12
C ALA A 142 -16.93 -7.57 -9.61
N CYS A 143 -16.08 -8.38 -8.97
CA CYS A 143 -15.95 -9.80 -9.31
C CYS A 143 -17.21 -10.58 -8.94
N PHE A 144 -17.78 -10.35 -7.75
CA PHE A 144 -19.02 -10.99 -7.33
C PHE A 144 -20.21 -10.59 -8.19
N ALA A 145 -20.31 -9.30 -8.57
CA ALA A 145 -21.33 -8.83 -9.50
C ALA A 145 -21.23 -9.50 -10.89
N ALA A 146 -20.03 -9.91 -11.29
CA ALA A 146 -19.78 -10.67 -12.52
C ALA A 146 -19.98 -12.20 -12.37
N GLY A 147 -20.33 -12.69 -11.18
CA GLY A 147 -20.54 -14.11 -10.90
C GLY A 147 -19.26 -14.94 -10.79
N LEU A 148 -18.13 -14.30 -10.45
CA LEU A 148 -16.83 -14.96 -10.32
C LEU A 148 -16.54 -15.40 -8.88
N ASP A 149 -15.80 -16.50 -8.71
CA ASP A 149 -15.15 -16.82 -7.44
C ASP A 149 -13.96 -15.88 -7.23
N ALA A 150 -13.98 -15.16 -6.11
CA ALA A 150 -12.98 -14.17 -5.79
C ALA A 150 -12.72 -14.12 -4.28
N GLU A 151 -11.45 -13.93 -3.90
CA GLU A 151 -11.09 -13.76 -2.50
C GLU A 151 -9.94 -12.78 -2.28
N VAL A 152 -9.89 -12.22 -1.09
CA VAL A 152 -8.84 -11.31 -0.65
C VAL A 152 -7.79 -12.07 0.14
N ILE A 153 -6.52 -11.86 -0.23
CA ILE A 153 -5.36 -12.33 0.53
C ILE A 153 -4.76 -11.10 1.23
N PRO A 154 -4.80 -11.03 2.57
CA PRO A 154 -4.22 -9.91 3.31
C PRO A 154 -2.72 -9.75 3.03
N GLY A 155 -2.26 -8.51 3.09
CA GLY A 155 -0.85 -8.15 2.98
C GLY A 155 -0.35 -7.40 4.19
N ILE A 156 0.96 -7.24 4.28
CA ILE A 156 1.56 -6.41 5.33
C ILE A 156 1.37 -4.94 4.93
N THR A 157 0.47 -4.22 5.61
CA THR A 157 0.22 -2.81 5.32
C THR A 157 1.46 -1.95 5.58
N SER A 158 1.67 -0.97 4.69
CA SER A 158 2.75 0.00 4.82
C SER A 158 2.58 0.89 6.07
N ALA A 159 1.34 1.07 6.54
CA ALA A 159 1.04 1.82 7.77
C ALA A 159 1.70 1.25 9.03
N ILE A 160 2.09 -0.04 9.02
CA ILE A 160 2.76 -0.70 10.15
C ILE A 160 4.20 -1.02 9.81
N ALA A 161 4.44 -1.62 8.63
CA ALA A 161 5.76 -2.14 8.30
C ALA A 161 6.80 -1.05 8.04
N VAL A 162 6.43 0.05 7.38
CA VAL A 162 7.37 1.12 7.06
C VAL A 162 7.82 1.86 8.33
N PRO A 163 6.93 2.23 9.28
CA PRO A 163 7.37 2.72 10.59
C PRO A 163 8.27 1.72 11.32
N ALA A 164 7.91 0.44 11.32
CA ALA A 164 8.71 -0.59 11.99
C ALA A 164 10.13 -0.70 11.41
N ARG A 165 10.30 -0.51 10.09
CA ARG A 165 11.61 -0.49 9.42
C ARG A 165 12.50 0.65 9.92
N ALA A 166 11.90 1.78 10.25
CA ALA A 166 12.54 2.95 10.86
C ALA A 166 12.64 2.84 12.41
N SER A 167 12.39 1.66 12.99
CA SER A 167 12.31 1.46 14.44
C SER A 167 11.24 2.31 15.13
N ILE A 168 10.15 2.67 14.46
CA ILE A 168 9.02 3.40 15.05
C ILE A 168 7.86 2.43 15.25
N PRO A 169 7.59 1.97 16.48
CA PRO A 169 6.44 1.12 16.73
C PRO A 169 5.15 1.95 16.65
N VAL A 170 4.10 1.45 16.01
CA VAL A 170 2.80 2.17 15.93
C VAL A 170 2.01 2.16 17.24
N THR A 171 2.37 1.28 18.16
CA THR A 171 1.89 1.28 19.55
C THR A 171 3.05 0.94 20.47
N LEU A 172 3.04 1.47 21.68
CA LEU A 172 4.10 1.21 22.65
C LEU A 172 3.51 1.27 24.06
N ARG A 173 3.68 0.20 24.84
CA ARG A 173 3.10 0.07 26.17
C ARG A 173 3.46 1.30 27.03
N LYS A 174 2.45 1.86 27.70
CA LYS A 174 2.50 3.11 28.50
C LYS A 174 2.69 4.39 27.70
N VAL A 175 2.98 4.32 26.40
CA VAL A 175 3.21 5.50 25.55
C VAL A 175 2.04 5.74 24.62
N SER A 176 1.63 4.71 23.87
CA SER A 176 0.52 4.75 22.91
C SER A 176 -0.19 3.41 22.89
N SER A 177 -1.47 3.42 23.26
CA SER A 177 -2.37 2.24 23.22
C SER A 177 -3.37 2.29 22.07
N ILE A 178 -3.40 3.39 21.31
CA ILE A 178 -4.33 3.64 20.22
C ILE A 178 -3.50 4.11 19.03
N PHE A 179 -3.80 3.60 17.84
CA PHE A 179 -3.27 4.20 16.62
C PHE A 179 -4.38 4.36 15.60
N THR A 180 -4.29 5.46 14.84
CA THR A 180 -5.25 5.84 13.81
C THR A 180 -4.51 5.93 12.49
N VAL A 181 -5.03 5.25 11.47
CA VAL A 181 -4.52 5.34 10.10
C VAL A 181 -5.48 6.22 9.32
N VAL A 182 -4.96 7.27 8.70
CA VAL A 182 -5.75 8.25 7.94
C VAL A 182 -5.13 8.51 6.57
N SER A 183 -5.94 8.79 5.56
CA SER A 183 -5.49 9.12 4.20
C SER A 183 -5.51 10.63 4.00
N GLY A 184 -4.34 11.23 3.73
CA GLY A 184 -4.21 12.63 3.38
C GLY A 184 -4.34 12.94 1.89
N HIS A 185 -4.72 11.99 1.03
CA HIS A 185 -4.67 12.17 -0.43
C HIS A 185 -5.34 13.48 -0.94
N SER A 186 -6.49 13.81 -0.36
CA SER A 186 -7.31 14.98 -0.70
C SER A 186 -7.30 16.07 0.39
N GLY A 187 -6.39 15.97 1.36
CA GLY A 187 -6.46 16.70 2.62
C GLY A 187 -7.38 16.01 3.61
N LEU A 188 -7.39 16.50 4.86
CA LEU A 188 -8.29 16.02 5.90
C LEU A 188 -9.45 17.01 6.04
N ASP A 189 -10.67 16.48 6.14
CA ASP A 189 -11.83 17.31 6.48
C ASP A 189 -11.89 17.58 8.00
N GLU A 190 -12.88 18.36 8.43
CA GLU A 190 -13.03 18.71 9.84
C GLU A 190 -13.18 17.47 10.74
N THR A 191 -13.89 16.44 10.29
CA THR A 191 -14.13 15.22 11.07
C THR A 191 -12.84 14.40 11.19
N ASP A 192 -12.12 14.24 10.08
CA ASP A 192 -10.83 13.56 10.04
C ASP A 192 -9.81 14.25 10.97
N ILE A 193 -9.74 15.59 10.91
CA ILE A 193 -8.88 16.38 11.80
C ILE A 193 -9.25 16.18 13.26
N GLN A 194 -10.54 16.22 13.62
CA GLN A 194 -10.96 15.99 15.01
C GLN A 194 -10.59 14.58 15.49
N ALA A 195 -10.69 13.55 14.64
CA ALA A 195 -10.28 12.19 14.98
C ALA A 195 -8.76 12.08 15.19
N VAL A 196 -7.97 12.71 14.32
CA VAL A 196 -6.50 12.79 14.44
C VAL A 196 -6.10 13.51 15.73
N VAL A 197 -6.66 14.69 15.98
CA VAL A 197 -6.38 15.49 17.19
C VAL A 197 -6.79 14.74 18.45
N SER A 198 -7.95 14.08 18.45
CA SER A 198 -8.41 13.26 19.58
C SER A 198 -7.49 12.07 19.84
N THR A 199 -6.98 11.44 18.78
CA THR A 199 -5.98 10.36 18.90
C THR A 199 -4.72 10.87 19.59
N LEU A 200 -4.17 12.01 19.14
CA LEU A 200 -2.95 12.58 19.72
C LEU A 200 -3.14 13.06 21.16
N ARG A 201 -4.29 13.66 21.50
CA ARG A 201 -4.65 14.04 22.88
C ARG A 201 -4.77 12.84 23.81
N ALA A 202 -5.18 11.69 23.28
CA ALA A 202 -5.19 10.42 24.00
C ALA A 202 -3.81 9.72 24.05
N HIS A 203 -2.74 10.44 23.71
CA HIS A 203 -1.36 9.92 23.57
C HIS A 203 -1.25 8.76 22.56
N GLY A 204 -2.18 8.69 21.61
CA GLY A 204 -2.15 7.71 20.53
C GLY A 204 -1.13 8.09 19.44
N THR A 205 -1.06 7.23 18.43
CA THR A 205 -0.20 7.41 17.26
C THR A 205 -1.04 7.62 16.01
N VAL A 206 -0.70 8.61 15.19
CA VAL A 206 -1.37 8.83 13.91
C VAL A 206 -0.42 8.44 12.79
N VAL A 207 -0.90 7.63 11.85
CA VAL A 207 -0.20 7.29 10.62
C VAL A 207 -0.95 7.90 9.45
N LEU A 208 -0.35 8.91 8.83
CA LEU A 208 -0.87 9.60 7.66
C LEU A 208 -0.30 8.96 6.39
N LEU A 209 -1.18 8.32 5.61
CA LEU A 209 -0.88 7.76 4.30
C LEU A 209 -1.22 8.77 3.20
N MET A 210 -0.47 8.74 2.10
CA MET A 210 -0.75 9.56 0.90
C MET A 210 -0.80 11.08 1.15
N GLY A 211 -0.21 11.56 2.25
CA GLY A 211 -0.34 12.95 2.71
C GLY A 211 0.80 13.89 2.31
N VAL A 212 1.80 13.45 1.53
CA VAL A 212 3.01 14.24 1.23
C VAL A 212 2.69 15.67 0.78
N ARG A 213 1.76 15.82 -0.17
CA ARG A 213 1.38 17.13 -0.72
C ARG A 213 0.59 17.97 0.29
N THR A 214 -0.25 17.34 1.11
CA THR A 214 -1.20 18.01 2.00
C THR A 214 -0.68 18.15 3.43
N LEU A 215 0.54 17.67 3.68
CA LEU A 215 1.15 17.65 5.00
C LEU A 215 1.25 19.06 5.62
N PRO A 216 1.69 20.12 4.89
CA PRO A 216 1.72 21.47 5.46
C PRO A 216 0.37 21.94 5.99
N ASP A 217 -0.69 21.81 5.18
CA ASP A 217 -2.05 22.21 5.56
C ASP A 217 -2.58 21.37 6.73
N THR A 218 -2.29 20.06 6.72
CA THR A 218 -2.70 19.13 7.79
C THR A 218 -2.05 19.52 9.12
N ILE A 219 -0.77 19.91 9.09
CA ILE A 219 -0.02 20.39 10.26
C ILE A 219 -0.62 21.68 10.81
N GLU A 220 -0.89 22.66 9.95
CA GLU A 220 -1.51 23.93 10.34
C GLU A 220 -2.86 23.69 11.02
N GLN A 221 -3.70 22.83 10.44
CA GLN A 221 -4.99 22.46 11.02
C GLN A 221 -4.85 21.80 12.40
N MET A 222 -3.95 20.82 12.55
CA MET A 222 -3.69 20.18 13.84
C MET A 222 -3.24 21.18 14.91
N MET A 223 -2.29 22.07 14.59
CA MET A 223 -1.81 23.09 15.53
C MET A 223 -2.91 24.10 15.89
N SER A 224 -3.74 24.52 14.93
CA SER A 224 -4.88 25.39 15.20
C SER A 224 -5.92 24.75 16.13
N CYS A 225 -6.01 23.42 16.11
CA CYS A 225 -6.82 22.62 17.02
C CYS A 225 -6.13 22.32 18.36
N GLY A 226 -4.98 22.92 18.65
CA GLY A 226 -4.28 22.83 19.94
C GLY A 226 -3.41 21.60 20.11
N VAL A 227 -2.96 20.95 19.02
CA VAL A 227 -1.85 19.99 19.10
C VAL A 227 -0.54 20.76 19.31
N GLU A 228 0.27 20.33 20.27
CA GLU A 228 1.52 21.00 20.63
C GLU A 228 2.51 21.04 19.46
N SER A 229 3.20 22.17 19.30
CA SER A 229 4.08 22.41 18.14
C SER A 229 5.33 21.52 18.15
N ASP A 230 5.74 21.03 19.32
CA ASP A 230 6.86 20.10 19.50
C ASP A 230 6.44 18.62 19.41
N MET A 231 5.16 18.33 19.12
CA MET A 231 4.66 16.98 18.89
C MET A 231 5.54 16.24 17.86
N PRO A 232 6.09 15.07 18.20
CA PRO A 232 7.02 14.37 17.33
C PRO A 232 6.37 13.88 16.04
N LEU A 233 7.14 13.99 14.96
CA LEU A 233 6.73 13.55 13.64
C LEU A 233 7.90 12.87 12.94
N ALA A 234 7.65 11.77 12.25
CA ALA A 234 8.61 11.18 11.33
C ALA A 234 7.99 10.92 9.97
N THR A 235 8.69 11.28 8.90
CA THR A 235 8.31 10.92 7.54
C THR A 235 9.32 9.94 6.96
N ILE A 236 8.83 8.79 6.51
CA ILE A 236 9.61 7.72 5.89
C ILE A 236 9.29 7.70 4.41
N GLU A 237 10.23 8.16 3.59
CA GLU A 237 10.17 8.17 2.13
C GLU A 237 10.72 6.86 1.58
N LYS A 238 10.04 6.26 0.59
CA LYS A 238 10.47 5.06 -0.14
C LYS A 238 10.91 3.90 0.76
N GLY A 239 10.11 3.64 1.80
CA GLY A 239 10.35 2.55 2.74
C GLY A 239 10.59 1.21 2.04
N PHE A 240 11.49 0.38 2.59
CA PHE A 240 11.91 -0.91 2.02
C PHE A 240 12.63 -0.85 0.67
N THR A 241 13.16 0.31 0.29
CA THR A 241 14.01 0.46 -0.90
C THR A 241 15.41 0.92 -0.53
N ASN A 242 16.37 0.78 -1.46
CA ASN A 242 17.71 1.34 -1.29
C ASN A 242 17.76 2.88 -1.29
N GLN A 243 16.62 3.53 -1.56
CA GLN A 243 16.45 4.98 -1.55
C GLN A 243 15.64 5.45 -0.34
N GLU A 244 15.45 4.60 0.67
CA GLU A 244 14.74 4.93 1.90
C GLU A 244 15.38 6.13 2.61
N ARG A 245 14.55 7.08 3.04
CA ARG A 245 14.95 8.22 3.85
C ARG A 245 14.00 8.37 5.02
N VAL A 246 14.55 8.52 6.23
CA VAL A 246 13.79 8.77 7.45
C VAL A 246 14.12 10.17 7.93
N ILE A 247 13.09 11.01 8.06
CA ILE A 247 13.20 12.38 8.55
C ILE A 247 12.44 12.42 9.87
N VAL A 248 13.16 12.62 10.99
CA VAL A 248 12.58 12.76 12.33
C VAL A 248 12.61 14.23 12.72
N THR A 249 11.45 14.77 13.07
CA THR A 249 11.23 16.20 13.28
C THR A 249 10.06 16.41 14.28
N THR A 250 9.53 17.63 14.36
CA THR A 250 8.32 17.99 15.11
C THR A 250 7.28 18.60 14.18
N LEU A 251 6.03 18.74 14.65
CA LEU A 251 4.98 19.41 13.87
C LEU A 251 5.41 20.78 13.35
N GLN A 252 6.05 21.61 14.19
CA GLN A 252 6.47 22.95 13.80
C GLN A 252 7.50 22.96 12.66
N GLN A 253 8.45 22.03 12.66
CA GLN A 253 9.59 22.02 11.74
C GLN A 253 9.30 21.21 10.47
N ALA A 254 8.34 20.28 10.53
CA ALA A 254 7.99 19.37 9.45
C ALA A 254 7.70 20.04 8.09
N PRO A 255 7.03 21.20 7.98
CA PRO A 255 6.82 21.84 6.68
C PRO A 255 8.12 22.18 5.94
N GLN A 256 9.18 22.54 6.68
CA GLN A 256 10.50 22.80 6.13
C GLN A 256 11.29 21.51 5.93
N ASP A 257 11.37 20.66 6.96
CA ASP A 257 12.19 19.44 6.92
C ASP A 257 11.70 18.43 5.87
N CYS A 258 10.40 18.40 5.62
CA CYS A 258 9.77 17.49 4.66
C CYS A 258 9.50 18.12 3.28
N GLN A 259 9.96 19.35 2.99
CA GLN A 259 9.65 20.06 1.75
C GLN A 259 10.08 19.30 0.48
N ASP A 260 11.17 18.53 0.56
CA ASP A 260 11.75 17.77 -0.56
C ASP A 260 11.31 16.29 -0.59
N VAL A 261 10.42 15.88 0.32
CA VAL A 261 9.89 14.51 0.36
C VAL A 261 9.00 14.27 -0.85
N LYS A 262 9.18 13.11 -1.49
CA LYS A 262 8.34 12.67 -2.60
C LYS A 262 7.55 11.43 -2.22
N SER A 263 6.46 11.20 -2.95
CA SER A 263 5.71 9.95 -2.84
C SER A 263 6.50 8.78 -3.46
N PRO A 264 6.34 7.55 -2.92
CA PRO A 264 5.56 7.20 -1.73
C PRO A 264 6.31 7.55 -0.43
N ALA A 265 5.59 8.15 0.52
CA ALA A 265 6.08 8.36 1.88
C ALA A 265 4.95 8.22 2.90
N ILE A 266 5.32 7.90 4.13
CA ILE A 266 4.40 7.71 5.26
C ILE A 266 4.84 8.61 6.39
N THR A 267 3.89 9.34 6.97
CA THR A 267 4.15 10.21 8.10
C THR A 267 3.53 9.60 9.36
N VAL A 268 4.33 9.48 10.42
CA VAL A 268 3.91 9.02 11.75
C VAL A 268 4.01 10.18 12.71
N ILE A 269 2.98 10.39 13.51
CA ILE A 269 2.87 11.50 14.46
C ILE A 269 2.54 10.92 15.84
N GLY A 270 3.28 11.36 16.85
CA GLY A 270 3.10 10.94 18.24
C GLY A 270 4.41 10.54 18.92
N GLU A 271 4.35 10.41 20.24
CA GLU A 271 5.50 10.15 21.12
C GLU A 271 6.32 8.91 20.75
N VAL A 272 5.74 7.93 20.06
CA VAL A 272 6.44 6.72 19.59
C VAL A 272 7.59 7.04 18.63
N VAL A 273 7.56 8.17 17.94
CA VAL A 273 8.61 8.61 17.00
C VAL A 273 9.96 8.77 17.71
N TYR A 274 9.95 9.23 18.96
CA TYR A 274 11.18 9.38 19.72
C TYR A 274 11.91 8.05 19.98
N TYR A 275 11.22 6.89 19.90
CA TYR A 275 11.86 5.58 20.02
C TYR A 275 12.92 5.37 18.92
N ALA A 276 12.80 6.05 17.78
CA ALA A 276 13.76 5.97 16.70
C ALA A 276 15.09 6.73 16.95
N ARG A 277 15.21 7.52 18.03
CA ARG A 277 16.46 8.22 18.37
C ARG A 277 17.47 7.30 19.09
N ASP A 278 18.76 7.59 18.94
CA ASP A 278 19.95 6.73 19.12
C ASP A 278 20.15 6.00 20.47
N ASP A 279 19.27 6.14 21.46
CA ASP A 279 19.32 5.32 22.69
C ASP A 279 17.92 4.87 23.15
N ARG A 280 17.57 3.65 22.72
CA ARG A 280 16.31 2.96 23.07
C ARG A 280 16.12 2.77 24.58
N HIS A 281 17.20 2.67 25.35
CA HIS A 281 17.12 2.51 26.81
C HIS A 281 16.90 3.84 27.52
N GLN A 282 17.56 4.91 27.05
CA GLN A 282 17.36 6.26 27.58
C GLN A 282 15.97 6.82 27.22
N PHE A 283 15.43 6.46 26.05
CA PHE A 283 14.10 6.87 25.60
C PHE A 283 12.97 6.39 26.53
N ILE A 284 12.96 5.10 26.90
CA ILE A 284 11.91 4.54 27.78
C ILE A 284 11.92 5.24 29.14
N SER A 285 13.10 5.58 29.67
CA SER A 285 13.24 6.31 30.94
C SER A 285 12.69 7.73 30.85
N HIS A 286 13.04 8.50 29.81
CA HIS A 286 12.54 9.88 29.64
C HIS A 286 11.05 9.97 29.37
N VAL A 287 10.49 9.04 28.59
CA VAL A 287 9.04 9.00 28.38
C VAL A 287 8.31 8.61 29.64
N HIS A 288 8.83 7.65 30.42
CA HIS A 288 8.27 7.35 31.73
C HIS A 288 8.33 8.54 32.69
N GLU A 289 9.37 9.37 32.63
CA GLU A 289 9.46 10.60 33.44
C GLU A 289 8.44 11.65 33.01
N ARG A 290 8.38 12.01 31.72
CA ARG A 290 7.38 12.96 31.19
C ARG A 290 5.94 12.53 31.48
N LEU A 291 5.63 11.24 31.28
CA LEU A 291 4.30 10.70 31.56
C LEU A 291 3.98 10.67 33.06
N ARG A 292 4.98 10.47 33.93
CA ARG A 292 4.80 10.55 35.39
C ARG A 292 4.48 11.98 35.81
N GLU A 293 5.24 12.96 35.31
CA GLU A 293 5.03 14.38 35.60
C GLU A 293 3.63 14.85 35.18
N GLN A 294 3.16 14.41 34.00
CA GLN A 294 1.82 14.70 33.49
C GLN A 294 0.69 13.97 34.23
N SER A 295 0.95 12.81 34.84
CA SER A 295 -0.05 12.07 35.65
C SER A 295 -0.19 12.62 37.08
N THR A 296 0.75 13.46 37.52
CA THR A 296 0.78 14.08 38.86
C THR A 296 0.31 15.54 38.90
N SER A 297 -0.04 16.11 37.74
CA SER A 297 -0.68 17.43 37.61
C SER A 297 -2.18 17.29 37.36
#